data_AF-A0A8T5P481-F1
#
_entry.id   AF-A0A8T5P481-F1
#
_cell.length_a   1.000
_cell.length_b   1.000
_cell.length_c   1.000
_cell.angle_alpha   90.00
_cell.angle_beta   90.00
_cell.angle_gamma   90.00
#
_symmetry.space_group_name_H-M   'P 1'
#
loop_
_entity.id
_entity.type
_entity.pdbx_description
1 polymer ?
#
loop_
_entity_poly.entity_id
_entity_poly.type
_entity_poly.pdbx_seq_one_letter_code
_entity_poly.pdbx_strand_id
1 'polypeptide(L)'
;MANEFPFEISPMFEGERVRKDDMFVELAGPKSRGFELVRAAGLDEITDGKFTLIGPDISAMKEGSRHPYVMIYRIAGKLVETDLEAIVERRNHDFQNYIQGYMHLNQRYDVWVRINKDAIKKGLKSFEQIAKATMMLFRNELPFIEKIEATYITDPEEVEKQRAEALTVYEARDARTRGLHDEDVDVFYGCTLCQSFAPTNVCVVTPDRISLCGAINWFDGRAAAKVDPEGPQFAIPKGEIIDKEGGEYSGVNEKAVALSGGEYSRIKIHSFFEYPHTSCGCFEVVGFYIPEVDGIGWVDRDYSGTAPNGLAFSTMAGQTGGGKQIIGFLGVGVNYFRSPKFIQPDGGWDRVVWMPKNLKEKVKADIPPELVDKVPTEEEVSDLKTLREFLEKKQHPVMQRWVKEEAAAEAPAEEAASMTASAPGWSAPAMNMPAGMPMMQPMQFGGGEGIKISFKNAK
;
A
#
# COMPACT_ATOMS: atom_id res chain seq x y z
N MET A 1 -32.08 -6.82 -9.37
CA MET A 1 -30.78 -6.17 -9.66
C MET A 1 -30.35 -6.35 -11.12
N ALA A 2 -30.49 -7.53 -11.75
CA ALA A 2 -29.95 -7.82 -13.11
C ALA A 2 -30.49 -6.97 -14.30
N ASN A 3 -31.42 -6.02 -14.09
CA ASN A 3 -32.04 -5.25 -15.18
C ASN A 3 -31.85 -3.72 -15.07
N GLU A 4 -31.13 -3.20 -14.08
CA GLU A 4 -30.98 -1.75 -13.86
C GLU A 4 -29.78 -1.14 -14.58
N PHE A 5 -28.70 -1.92 -14.73
CA PHE A 5 -27.45 -1.51 -15.36
C PHE A 5 -27.08 -2.44 -16.53
N PRO A 6 -26.36 -1.96 -17.55
CA PRO A 6 -25.92 -2.78 -18.68
C PRO A 6 -24.73 -3.70 -18.34
N PHE A 7 -24.26 -3.69 -17.10
CA PHE A 7 -23.10 -4.42 -16.62
C PHE A 7 -23.43 -5.16 -15.33
N GLU A 8 -22.62 -6.16 -15.01
CA GLU A 8 -22.71 -6.85 -13.73
C GLU A 8 -21.99 -6.04 -12.65
N ILE A 9 -22.53 -6.09 -11.43
CA ILE A 9 -21.95 -5.48 -10.24
C ILE A 9 -21.71 -6.59 -9.22
N SER A 10 -20.45 -6.80 -8.85
CA SER A 10 -20.07 -7.81 -7.86
C SER A 10 -18.66 -7.59 -7.33
N PRO A 11 -18.39 -7.85 -6.04
CA PRO A 11 -17.04 -7.87 -5.50
C PRO A 11 -16.07 -8.80 -6.24
N MET A 12 -16.56 -9.80 -6.97
CA MET A 12 -15.70 -10.69 -7.76
C MET A 12 -14.91 -9.98 -8.87
N PHE A 13 -15.37 -8.80 -9.31
CA PHE A 13 -14.71 -8.01 -10.34
C PHE A 13 -13.64 -7.06 -9.79
N GLU A 14 -13.49 -6.94 -8.47
CA GLU A 14 -12.59 -5.97 -7.84
C GLU A 14 -11.13 -6.09 -8.33
N GLY A 15 -10.70 -7.33 -8.60
CA GLY A 15 -9.36 -7.63 -9.11
C GLY A 15 -9.22 -7.55 -10.64
N GLU A 16 -10.26 -7.19 -11.39
CA GLU A 16 -10.22 -7.12 -12.85
C GLU A 16 -9.19 -6.08 -13.32
N ARG A 17 -8.40 -6.44 -14.33
CA ARG A 17 -7.42 -5.55 -14.95
C ARG A 17 -7.72 -5.38 -16.43
N VAL A 18 -7.97 -4.13 -16.85
CA VAL A 18 -8.17 -3.78 -18.26
C VAL A 18 -6.81 -3.49 -18.90
N ARG A 19 -6.33 -4.46 -19.69
CA ARG A 19 -5.08 -4.33 -20.45
C ARG A 19 -5.29 -3.43 -21.67
N LYS A 20 -4.18 -2.97 -22.25
CA LYS A 20 -4.19 -2.02 -23.39
C LYS A 20 -5.01 -2.54 -24.57
N ASP A 21 -4.94 -3.84 -24.85
CA ASP A 21 -5.61 -4.44 -26.02
C ASP A 21 -7.14 -4.56 -25.83
N ASP A 22 -7.59 -4.65 -24.58
CA ASP A 22 -9.01 -4.75 -24.20
C ASP A 22 -9.64 -3.39 -23.85
N MET A 23 -8.83 -2.33 -23.81
CA MET A 23 -9.23 -0.99 -23.38
C MET A 23 -10.02 -0.27 -24.47
N PHE A 24 -11.21 0.24 -24.12
CA PHE A 24 -11.95 1.20 -24.93
C PHE A 24 -11.42 2.62 -24.70
N VAL A 25 -11.37 3.09 -23.45
CA VAL A 25 -10.84 4.42 -23.11
C VAL A 25 -9.98 4.37 -21.86
N GLU A 26 -9.01 5.27 -21.80
CA GLU A 26 -8.24 5.59 -20.61
C GLU A 26 -8.69 6.95 -20.05
N LEU A 27 -8.95 6.99 -18.76
CA LEU A 27 -9.46 8.17 -18.06
C LEU A 27 -8.46 8.54 -16.97
N ALA A 28 -8.03 9.81 -16.94
CA ALA A 28 -6.95 10.28 -16.08
C ALA A 28 -5.65 9.46 -16.24
N GLY A 29 -5.04 9.02 -15.14
CA GLY A 29 -3.82 8.22 -15.13
C GLY A 29 -2.55 8.96 -15.56
N PRO A 30 -1.42 8.24 -15.75
CA PRO A 30 -0.09 8.84 -15.86
C PRO A 30 0.12 9.79 -17.05
N LYS A 31 -0.78 9.77 -18.03
CA LYS A 31 -0.72 10.54 -19.27
C LYS A 31 -1.90 11.48 -19.46
N SER A 32 -2.71 11.68 -18.42
CA SER A 32 -3.77 12.68 -18.39
C SER A 32 -3.94 13.19 -16.95
N ARG A 33 -5.02 13.92 -16.69
CA ARG A 33 -5.27 14.58 -15.41
C ARG A 33 -6.60 14.12 -14.87
N GLY A 34 -6.66 13.94 -13.56
CA GLY A 34 -7.88 13.57 -12.89
C GLY A 34 -7.75 13.68 -11.39
N PHE A 35 -8.89 13.61 -10.72
CA PHE A 35 -8.94 13.38 -9.29
C PHE A 35 -10.31 12.80 -8.88
N GLU A 36 -10.37 12.21 -7.70
CA GLU A 36 -11.63 11.87 -7.04
C GLU A 36 -11.75 12.60 -5.72
N LEU A 37 -12.93 13.14 -5.42
CA LEU A 37 -13.15 13.91 -4.21
C LEU A 37 -14.52 13.60 -3.60
N VAL A 38 -14.56 13.32 -2.32
CA VAL A 38 -15.80 13.31 -1.53
C VAL A 38 -15.87 14.56 -0.67
N ARG A 39 -17.05 15.18 -0.60
CA ARG A 39 -17.34 16.31 0.28
C ARG A 39 -18.59 16.05 1.11
N ALA A 40 -18.49 16.30 2.41
CA ALA A 40 -19.65 16.38 3.28
C ALA A 40 -20.49 17.61 2.90
N ALA A 41 -21.81 17.44 2.89
CA ALA A 41 -22.77 18.49 2.57
C ALA A 41 -23.94 18.46 3.57
N GLY A 42 -24.64 19.59 3.69
CA GLY A 42 -25.89 19.66 4.43
C GLY A 42 -27.01 18.89 3.71
N LEU A 43 -27.97 18.35 4.48
CA LEU A 43 -29.12 17.63 3.92
C LEU A 43 -29.94 18.47 2.91
N ASP A 44 -29.96 19.79 3.09
CA ASP A 44 -30.69 20.72 2.21
C ASP A 44 -29.85 21.26 1.04
N GLU A 45 -28.55 20.93 1.00
CA GLU A 45 -27.62 21.44 -0.02
C GLU A 45 -27.51 20.56 -1.27
N ILE A 46 -28.01 19.32 -1.20
CA ILE A 46 -27.88 18.32 -2.27
C ILE A 46 -29.21 17.65 -2.59
N THR A 47 -29.36 17.28 -3.86
CA THR A 47 -30.49 16.50 -4.35
C THR A 47 -30.07 15.04 -4.46
N ASP A 48 -30.70 14.17 -3.67
CA ASP A 48 -30.36 12.74 -3.67
C ASP A 48 -30.48 12.11 -5.06
N GLY A 49 -29.48 11.33 -5.44
CA GLY A 49 -29.37 10.63 -6.71
C GLY A 49 -29.05 11.53 -7.91
N LYS A 50 -28.83 12.84 -7.71
CA LYS A 50 -28.52 13.76 -8.81
C LYS A 50 -27.16 13.40 -9.41
N PHE A 51 -27.12 13.33 -10.74
CA PHE A 51 -25.90 13.21 -11.52
C PHE A 51 -25.71 14.47 -12.37
N THR A 52 -24.46 14.92 -12.52
CA THR A 52 -24.08 16.01 -13.42
C THR A 52 -22.82 15.61 -14.17
N LEU A 53 -22.81 15.81 -15.49
CA LEU A 53 -21.64 15.62 -16.34
C LEU A 53 -21.22 16.97 -16.93
N ILE A 54 -19.94 17.31 -16.79
CA ILE A 54 -19.34 18.50 -17.42
C ILE A 54 -18.27 18.03 -18.42
N GLY A 55 -18.59 18.11 -19.71
CA GLY A 55 -17.72 17.66 -20.79
C GLY A 55 -18.29 16.46 -21.58
N PRO A 56 -17.48 15.85 -22.45
CA PRO A 56 -17.90 14.72 -23.30
C PRO A 56 -18.24 13.46 -22.50
N ASP A 57 -19.35 12.82 -22.87
CA ASP A 57 -19.75 11.52 -22.33
C ASP A 57 -19.08 10.35 -23.07
N ILE A 58 -19.19 9.13 -22.53
CA ILE A 58 -18.63 7.89 -23.11
C ILE A 58 -19.06 7.71 -24.57
N SER A 59 -20.31 8.02 -24.92
CA SER A 59 -20.83 7.90 -26.29
C SER A 59 -20.12 8.78 -27.31
N ALA A 60 -19.44 9.85 -26.87
CA ALA A 60 -18.65 10.73 -27.73
C ALA A 60 -17.17 10.33 -27.82
N MET A 61 -16.73 9.36 -27.01
CA MET A 61 -15.35 8.92 -26.95
C MET A 61 -15.05 7.87 -28.04
N LYS A 62 -13.78 7.81 -28.45
CA LYS A 62 -13.28 6.85 -29.45
C LYS A 62 -12.49 5.74 -28.78
N GLU A 63 -12.52 4.55 -29.36
CA GLU A 63 -11.67 3.45 -28.91
C GLU A 63 -10.18 3.86 -28.93
N GLY A 64 -9.46 3.53 -27.86
CA GLY A 64 -8.06 3.90 -27.63
C GLY A 64 -7.82 5.34 -27.22
N SER A 65 -8.86 6.18 -27.09
CA SER A 65 -8.70 7.58 -26.69
C SER A 65 -8.43 7.74 -25.19
N ARG A 66 -7.85 8.89 -24.83
CA ARG A 66 -7.54 9.27 -23.45
C ARG A 66 -8.20 10.60 -23.13
N HIS A 67 -8.83 10.70 -21.95
CA HIS A 67 -9.54 11.91 -21.51
C HIS A 67 -9.17 12.25 -20.06
N PRO A 68 -9.17 13.54 -19.69
CA PRO A 68 -9.13 13.89 -18.28
C PRO A 68 -10.43 13.43 -17.62
N TYR A 69 -10.38 13.11 -16.33
CA TYR A 69 -11.53 12.55 -15.65
C TYR A 69 -11.53 12.84 -14.17
N VAL A 70 -12.64 13.37 -13.68
CA VAL A 70 -12.86 13.69 -12.28
C VAL A 70 -14.16 13.10 -11.80
N MET A 71 -14.16 12.60 -10.56
CA MET A 71 -15.34 12.10 -9.86
C MET A 71 -15.50 12.85 -8.55
N ILE A 72 -16.52 13.71 -8.45
CA ILE A 72 -16.86 14.39 -7.20
C ILE A 72 -18.16 13.81 -6.67
N TYR A 73 -18.16 13.37 -5.41
CA TYR A 73 -19.38 12.98 -4.71
C TYR A 73 -19.61 13.93 -3.54
N ARG A 74 -20.85 14.40 -3.41
CA ARG A 74 -21.30 15.12 -2.21
C ARG A 74 -22.25 14.21 -1.45
N ILE A 75 -21.96 14.02 -0.17
CA ILE A 75 -22.70 13.11 0.71
C ILE A 75 -23.32 13.90 1.86
N ALA A 76 -24.52 13.53 2.27
CA ALA A 76 -25.19 14.13 3.43
C ALA A 76 -25.90 13.05 4.25
N GLY A 77 -25.95 13.27 5.56
CA GLY A 77 -26.59 12.38 6.52
C GLY A 77 -26.31 12.86 7.93
N LYS A 78 -27.10 12.42 8.92
CA LYS A 78 -26.95 12.89 10.31
C LYS A 78 -25.59 12.57 10.93
N LEU A 79 -24.95 11.49 10.47
CA LEU A 79 -23.63 11.05 10.94
C LEU A 79 -22.50 11.46 9.97
N VAL A 80 -22.81 12.18 8.88
CA VAL A 80 -21.80 12.61 7.92
C VAL A 80 -21.05 13.82 8.46
N GLU A 81 -19.74 13.63 8.68
CA GLU A 81 -18.80 14.65 9.13
C GLU A 81 -17.66 14.80 8.10
N THR A 82 -16.97 15.94 8.08
CA THR A 82 -15.81 16.17 7.19
C THR A 82 -14.71 15.12 7.38
N ASP A 83 -14.57 14.56 8.59
CA ASP A 83 -13.59 13.51 8.89
C ASP A 83 -13.88 12.19 8.17
N LEU A 84 -15.11 11.96 7.71
CA LEU A 84 -15.48 10.77 6.95
C LEU A 84 -15.20 10.90 5.45
N GLU A 85 -14.93 12.10 4.96
CA GLU A 85 -14.77 12.32 3.51
C GLU A 85 -13.69 11.40 2.91
N ALA A 86 -12.51 11.30 3.54
CA ALA A 86 -11.42 10.46 3.05
C ALA A 86 -11.75 8.96 3.09
N ILE A 87 -12.54 8.54 4.08
CA ILE A 87 -12.97 7.14 4.22
C ILE A 87 -13.96 6.77 3.12
N VAL A 88 -14.96 7.62 2.91
CA VAL A 88 -15.94 7.42 1.85
C VAL A 88 -15.26 7.53 0.48
N GLU A 89 -14.34 8.49 0.30
CA GLU A 89 -13.54 8.63 -0.92
C GLU A 89 -12.75 7.36 -1.21
N ARG A 90 -12.15 6.73 -0.19
CA ARG A 90 -11.44 5.47 -0.37
C ARG A 90 -12.35 4.34 -0.83
N ARG A 91 -13.63 4.31 -0.41
CA ARG A 91 -14.59 3.28 -0.86
C ARG A 91 -14.98 3.43 -2.33
N ASN A 92 -14.74 4.60 -2.94
CA ASN A 92 -14.92 4.78 -4.39
C ASN A 92 -14.08 3.77 -5.18
N HIS A 93 -12.85 3.49 -4.73
CA HIS A 93 -11.99 2.47 -5.36
C HIS A 93 -12.68 1.11 -5.48
N ASP A 94 -13.27 0.62 -4.39
CA ASP A 94 -13.88 -0.72 -4.37
C ASP A 94 -15.17 -0.70 -5.21
N PHE A 95 -16.03 0.30 -5.02
CA PHE A 95 -17.32 0.37 -5.69
C PHE A 95 -17.21 0.55 -7.19
N GLN A 96 -16.21 1.29 -7.66
CA GLN A 96 -15.91 1.39 -9.08
C GLN A 96 -15.39 0.05 -9.64
N ASN A 97 -14.50 -0.64 -8.92
CA ASN A 97 -13.98 -1.94 -9.36
C ASN A 97 -14.99 -3.10 -9.20
N TYR A 98 -16.12 -2.90 -8.51
CA TYR A 98 -17.21 -3.88 -8.50
C TYR A 98 -17.99 -3.87 -9.81
N ILE A 99 -17.86 -2.83 -10.63
CA ILE A 99 -18.49 -2.72 -11.95
C ILE A 99 -17.64 -3.50 -12.97
N GLN A 100 -18.22 -4.56 -13.53
CA GLN A 100 -17.54 -5.39 -14.52
C GLN A 100 -17.04 -4.57 -15.72
N GLY A 101 -15.77 -4.71 -16.06
CA GLY A 101 -15.13 -3.98 -17.15
C GLY A 101 -14.78 -2.52 -16.85
N TYR A 102 -14.90 -2.08 -15.60
CA TYR A 102 -14.46 -0.76 -15.15
C TYR A 102 -13.33 -0.91 -14.13
N MET A 103 -12.10 -0.61 -14.55
CA MET A 103 -10.93 -0.67 -13.68
C MET A 103 -10.66 0.72 -13.12
N HIS A 104 -10.62 0.84 -11.80
CA HIS A 104 -10.15 2.01 -11.05
C HIS A 104 -8.87 1.68 -10.28
N LEU A 105 -7.93 2.61 -10.30
CA LEU A 105 -6.65 2.50 -9.61
C LEU A 105 -6.30 3.81 -8.91
N ASN A 106 -5.43 3.67 -7.90
CA ASN A 106 -4.86 4.75 -7.11
C ASN A 106 -5.92 5.46 -6.25
N GLN A 107 -5.77 6.77 -6.03
CA GLN A 107 -6.57 7.59 -5.13
C GLN A 107 -6.36 9.08 -5.40
N ARG A 108 -7.23 9.93 -4.84
CA ARG A 108 -7.13 11.41 -4.89
C ARG A 108 -6.82 11.92 -6.29
N TYR A 109 -5.69 12.61 -6.50
CA TYR A 109 -5.31 13.26 -7.76
C TYR A 109 -4.48 12.39 -8.71
N ASP A 110 -4.23 11.13 -8.33
CA ASP A 110 -3.47 10.14 -9.09
C ASP A 110 -4.37 9.02 -9.64
N VAL A 111 -5.70 9.19 -9.56
CA VAL A 111 -6.67 8.22 -10.07
C VAL A 111 -6.40 7.84 -11.52
N TRP A 112 -6.54 6.54 -11.79
CA TRP A 112 -6.38 6.00 -13.13
C TRP A 112 -7.49 5.01 -13.42
N VAL A 113 -8.26 5.30 -14.47
CA VAL A 113 -9.41 4.50 -14.85
C VAL A 113 -9.26 3.97 -16.27
N ARG A 114 -9.70 2.72 -16.50
CA ARG A 114 -9.90 2.16 -17.84
C ARG A 114 -11.24 1.48 -17.95
N ILE A 115 -11.87 1.67 -19.11
CA ILE A 115 -13.12 1.01 -19.48
C ILE A 115 -12.83 -0.05 -20.53
N ASN A 116 -13.31 -1.28 -20.32
CA ASN A 116 -13.17 -2.41 -21.23
C ASN A 116 -14.10 -2.26 -22.45
N LYS A 117 -13.65 -2.67 -23.64
CA LYS A 117 -14.46 -2.74 -24.87
C LYS A 117 -15.73 -3.57 -24.67
N ASP A 118 -15.68 -4.62 -23.86
CA ASP A 118 -16.84 -5.48 -23.61
C ASP A 118 -17.92 -4.79 -22.76
N ALA A 119 -17.56 -3.85 -21.88
CA ALA A 119 -18.55 -3.04 -21.16
C ALA A 119 -19.38 -2.20 -22.14
N ILE A 120 -18.74 -1.63 -23.17
CA ILE A 120 -19.43 -0.88 -24.24
C ILE A 120 -20.35 -1.79 -25.04
N LYS A 121 -19.88 -2.99 -25.43
CA LYS A 121 -20.70 -3.98 -26.16
C LYS A 121 -21.93 -4.42 -25.35
N LYS A 122 -21.82 -4.49 -24.02
CA LYS A 122 -22.92 -4.82 -23.11
C LYS A 122 -23.90 -3.67 -22.87
N GLY A 123 -23.58 -2.45 -23.34
CA GLY A 123 -24.50 -1.30 -23.34
C GLY A 123 -24.11 -0.15 -22.42
N LEU A 124 -22.87 -0.12 -21.90
CA LEU A 124 -22.32 1.07 -21.26
C LEU A 124 -22.09 2.15 -22.32
N LYS A 125 -22.82 3.26 -22.19
CA LYS A 125 -22.79 4.40 -23.13
C LYS A 125 -22.70 5.75 -22.46
N SER A 126 -22.89 5.81 -21.13
CA SER A 126 -22.87 7.06 -20.37
C SER A 126 -22.24 6.87 -19.00
N PHE A 127 -21.51 7.88 -18.56
CA PHE A 127 -21.01 8.01 -17.19
C PHE A 127 -22.14 8.03 -16.14
N GLU A 128 -23.36 8.46 -16.51
CA GLU A 128 -24.51 8.43 -15.61
C GLU A 128 -24.80 7.01 -15.11
N GLN A 129 -24.59 5.99 -15.97
CA GLN A 129 -24.82 4.59 -15.60
C GLN A 129 -23.83 4.15 -14.50
N ILE A 130 -22.57 4.55 -14.63
CA ILE A 130 -21.51 4.27 -13.63
C ILE A 130 -21.78 5.05 -12.35
N ALA A 131 -22.10 6.34 -12.44
CA ALA A 131 -22.37 7.18 -11.29
C ALA A 131 -23.57 6.67 -10.48
N LYS A 132 -24.67 6.27 -11.14
CA LYS A 132 -25.83 5.68 -10.47
C LYS A 132 -25.51 4.36 -9.78
N ALA A 133 -24.77 3.47 -10.46
CA ALA A 133 -24.32 2.21 -9.84
C ALA A 133 -23.44 2.47 -8.61
N THR A 134 -22.52 3.42 -8.71
CA THR A 134 -21.60 3.76 -7.63
C THR A 134 -22.33 4.43 -6.45
N MET A 135 -23.24 5.37 -6.72
CA MET A 135 -24.06 5.99 -5.67
C MET A 135 -24.98 4.98 -4.98
N MET A 136 -25.51 4.01 -5.72
CA MET A 136 -26.25 2.88 -5.14
C MET A 136 -25.36 2.06 -4.20
N LEU A 137 -24.14 1.70 -4.63
CA LEU A 137 -23.18 0.98 -3.78
C LEU A 137 -22.82 1.78 -2.53
N PHE A 138 -22.57 3.09 -2.66
CA PHE A 138 -22.35 3.97 -1.51
C PHE A 138 -23.49 3.88 -0.49
N ARG A 139 -24.74 3.99 -0.92
CA ARG A 139 -25.89 3.93 0.00
C ARG A 139 -26.10 2.56 0.62
N ASN A 140 -25.83 1.49 -0.13
CA ASN A 140 -26.03 0.13 0.37
C ASN A 140 -24.96 -0.26 1.41
N GLU A 141 -23.71 0.10 1.14
CA GLU A 141 -22.57 -0.31 1.95
C GLU A 141 -22.25 0.67 3.08
N LEU A 142 -22.67 1.94 2.95
CA LEU A 142 -22.47 2.99 3.94
C LEU A 142 -23.83 3.63 4.29
N PRO A 143 -24.68 2.94 5.08
CA PRO A 143 -26.07 3.34 5.32
C PRO A 143 -26.24 4.65 6.09
N PHE A 144 -25.15 5.20 6.64
CA PHE A 144 -25.14 6.53 7.24
C PHE A 144 -25.19 7.67 6.20
N ILE A 145 -25.00 7.37 4.91
CA ILE A 145 -25.20 8.30 3.80
C ILE A 145 -26.69 8.32 3.45
N GLU A 146 -27.40 9.39 3.85
CA GLU A 146 -28.83 9.56 3.59
C GLU A 146 -29.11 10.16 2.20
N LYS A 147 -28.24 11.05 1.73
CA LYS A 147 -28.29 11.63 0.38
C LYS A 147 -26.92 11.62 -0.26
N ILE A 148 -26.88 11.39 -1.57
CA ILE A 148 -25.66 11.47 -2.36
C ILE A 148 -25.95 12.10 -3.74
N GLU A 149 -25.06 12.96 -4.20
CA GLU A 149 -25.03 13.42 -5.60
C GLU A 149 -23.62 13.25 -6.18
N ALA A 150 -23.53 13.08 -7.49
CA ALA A 150 -22.28 12.89 -8.21
C ALA A 150 -22.12 13.94 -9.32
N THR A 151 -20.93 14.51 -9.43
CA THR A 151 -20.50 15.35 -10.55
C THR A 151 -19.27 14.73 -11.18
N TYR A 152 -19.37 14.32 -12.44
CA TYR A 152 -18.23 13.85 -13.22
C TYR A 152 -17.81 14.92 -14.22
N ILE A 153 -16.51 15.05 -14.44
CA ILE A 153 -15.94 16.08 -15.31
C ILE A 153 -14.94 15.43 -16.26
N THR A 154 -15.13 15.66 -17.55
CA THR A 154 -14.25 15.24 -18.65
C THR A 154 -13.82 16.43 -19.52
N ASP A 155 -14.34 17.62 -19.24
CA ASP A 155 -13.87 18.87 -19.82
C ASP A 155 -12.46 19.22 -19.30
N PRO A 156 -11.45 19.39 -20.17
CA PRO A 156 -10.08 19.64 -19.71
C PRO A 156 -9.90 20.93 -18.89
N GLU A 157 -10.61 22.01 -19.23
CA GLU A 157 -10.44 23.30 -18.54
C GLU A 157 -11.06 23.25 -17.14
N GLU A 158 -12.26 22.67 -17.02
CA GLU A 158 -12.92 22.51 -15.71
C GLU A 158 -12.16 21.51 -14.82
N VAL A 159 -11.55 20.46 -15.37
CA VAL A 159 -10.69 19.54 -14.59
C VAL A 159 -9.52 20.28 -13.94
N GLU A 160 -8.79 21.12 -14.69
CA GLU A 160 -7.65 21.86 -14.15
C GLU A 160 -8.09 22.86 -13.07
N LYS A 161 -9.21 23.55 -13.29
CA LYS A 161 -9.77 24.50 -12.31
C LYS A 161 -10.14 23.80 -11.00
N GLN A 162 -10.87 22.69 -11.07
CA GLN A 162 -11.35 21.98 -9.88
C GLN A 162 -10.20 21.26 -9.15
N ARG A 163 -9.16 20.87 -9.88
CA ARG A 163 -7.97 20.23 -9.30
C ARG A 163 -7.27 21.14 -8.28
N ALA A 164 -7.22 22.44 -8.52
CA ALA A 164 -6.61 23.38 -7.58
C ALA A 164 -7.32 23.40 -6.22
N GLU A 165 -8.66 23.37 -6.22
CA GLU A 165 -9.45 23.26 -4.97
C GLU A 165 -9.22 21.90 -4.31
N ALA A 166 -9.27 20.81 -5.08
CA ALA A 166 -9.08 19.46 -4.56
C ALA A 166 -7.72 19.30 -3.86
N LEU A 167 -6.63 19.83 -4.45
CA LEU A 167 -5.30 19.82 -3.83
C LEU A 167 -5.26 20.56 -2.49
N THR A 168 -6.01 21.66 -2.36
CA THR A 168 -6.12 22.40 -1.09
C THR A 168 -6.83 21.56 -0.03
N VAL A 169 -7.87 20.81 -0.41
CA VAL A 169 -8.58 19.90 0.50
C VAL A 169 -7.67 18.75 0.95
N TYR A 170 -6.93 18.13 0.03
CA TYR A 170 -6.01 17.04 0.39
C TYR A 170 -4.88 17.50 1.31
N GLU A 171 -4.27 18.66 1.03
CA GLU A 171 -3.24 19.25 1.89
C GLU A 171 -3.79 19.53 3.29
N ALA A 172 -5.01 20.07 3.38
CA ALA A 172 -5.67 20.28 4.67
C ALA A 172 -5.88 18.96 5.42
N ARG A 173 -6.35 17.90 4.74
CA ARG A 173 -6.53 16.56 5.35
C ARG A 173 -5.20 16.00 5.87
N ASP A 174 -4.13 16.12 5.08
CA ASP A 174 -2.81 15.60 5.42
C ASP A 174 -2.15 16.40 6.55
N ALA A 175 -2.35 17.72 6.59
CA ALA A 175 -1.82 18.60 7.62
C ALA A 175 -2.35 18.29 9.02
N ARG A 176 -3.59 17.76 9.14
CA ARG A 176 -4.21 17.44 10.45
C ARG A 176 -3.39 16.49 11.31
N THR A 177 -2.59 15.64 10.68
CA THR A 177 -1.80 14.60 11.37
C THR A 177 -0.40 15.05 11.75
N ARG A 178 0.06 16.21 11.27
CA ARG A 178 1.46 16.65 11.45
C ARG A 178 1.88 16.89 12.90
N GLY A 179 0.93 17.18 13.79
CA GLY A 179 1.20 17.50 15.19
C GLY A 179 0.77 16.43 16.18
N LEU A 180 0.46 15.22 15.71
CA LEU A 180 0.07 14.09 16.55
C LEU A 180 1.07 12.96 16.32
N HIS A 181 1.62 12.41 17.39
CA HIS A 181 2.59 11.32 17.33
C HIS A 181 2.03 10.04 17.96
N ASP A 182 2.69 8.93 17.66
CA ASP A 182 2.33 7.62 18.19
C ASP A 182 2.33 7.59 19.73
N GLU A 183 3.17 8.41 20.37
CA GLU A 183 3.23 8.61 21.82
C GLU A 183 2.01 9.32 22.39
N ASP A 184 1.31 10.14 21.61
CA ASP A 184 0.20 10.98 22.07
C ASP A 184 -1.14 10.22 22.11
N VAL A 185 -1.15 8.96 21.66
CA VAL A 185 -2.37 8.15 21.52
C VAL A 185 -2.22 6.78 22.17
N ASP A 186 -3.31 6.28 22.74
CA ASP A 186 -3.42 4.94 23.33
C ASP A 186 -3.99 3.90 22.35
N VAL A 187 -4.50 4.37 21.22
CA VAL A 187 -5.23 3.57 20.23
C VAL A 187 -4.69 3.88 18.83
N PHE A 188 -4.39 2.83 18.09
CA PHE A 188 -4.15 2.88 16.65
C PHE A 188 -5.37 2.36 15.90
N TYR A 189 -5.35 2.47 14.58
CA TYR A 189 -6.43 1.98 13.74
C TYR A 189 -5.93 0.96 12.73
N GLY A 190 -6.67 -0.13 12.59
CA GLY A 190 -6.43 -1.15 11.60
C GLY A 190 -7.28 -0.95 10.36
N CYS A 191 -6.88 -1.56 9.25
CA CYS A 191 -7.68 -1.64 8.03
C CYS A 191 -7.52 -2.99 7.33
N THR A 192 -8.63 -3.70 7.11
CA THR A 192 -8.71 -4.98 6.38
C THR A 192 -9.37 -4.85 5.00
N LEU A 193 -9.64 -3.62 4.55
CA LEU A 193 -10.36 -3.36 3.28
C LEU A 193 -9.76 -4.10 2.08
N CYS A 194 -8.43 -4.21 2.02
CA CYS A 194 -7.73 -4.87 0.91
C CYS A 194 -7.58 -6.40 1.06
N GLN A 195 -8.23 -7.04 2.04
CA GLN A 195 -8.20 -8.50 2.19
C GLN A 195 -8.95 -9.24 1.08
N SER A 196 -9.81 -8.55 0.33
CA SER A 196 -10.35 -9.04 -0.94
C SER A 196 -9.27 -9.46 -1.95
N PHE A 197 -8.15 -8.73 -1.97
CA PHE A 197 -7.01 -8.96 -2.85
C PHE A 197 -5.85 -9.70 -2.16
N ALA A 198 -5.57 -9.35 -0.90
CA ALA A 198 -4.47 -9.90 -0.12
C ALA A 198 -5.01 -10.38 1.24
N PRO A 199 -5.53 -11.63 1.33
CA PRO A 199 -6.32 -12.11 2.47
C PRO A 199 -5.61 -12.03 3.82
N THR A 200 -4.28 -12.11 3.84
CA THR A 200 -3.47 -12.06 5.05
C THR A 200 -2.97 -10.65 5.40
N ASN A 201 -3.26 -9.64 4.55
CA ASN A 201 -2.80 -8.27 4.79
C ASN A 201 -3.57 -7.61 5.93
N VAL A 202 -2.84 -6.93 6.82
CA VAL A 202 -3.42 -6.07 7.86
C VAL A 202 -2.69 -4.74 7.83
N CYS A 203 -3.41 -3.66 7.54
CA CYS A 203 -2.86 -2.31 7.68
C CYS A 203 -2.98 -1.84 9.12
N VAL A 204 -1.91 -1.27 9.66
CA VAL A 204 -1.84 -0.55 10.94
C VAL A 204 -1.54 0.91 10.61
N VAL A 205 -2.47 1.77 10.99
CA VAL A 205 -2.44 3.21 10.75
C VAL A 205 -2.27 3.91 12.10
N THR A 206 -1.19 4.68 12.19
CA THR A 206 -0.83 5.45 13.38
C THR A 206 -0.67 6.93 13.02
N PRO A 207 -0.58 7.84 13.99
CA PRO A 207 -0.26 9.24 13.70
C PRO A 207 1.04 9.40 12.89
N ASP A 208 2.08 8.62 13.20
CA ASP A 208 3.38 8.67 12.51
C ASP A 208 3.48 7.70 11.31
N ARG A 209 2.47 6.88 11.01
CA ARG A 209 2.45 6.00 9.82
C ARG A 209 1.07 5.96 9.17
N ILE A 210 0.93 6.72 8.08
CA ILE A 210 -0.25 6.67 7.20
C ILE A 210 -0.41 5.27 6.58
N SER A 211 -1.64 4.92 6.21
CA SER A 211 -1.90 3.72 5.42
C SER A 211 -1.03 3.67 4.14
N LEU A 212 -0.65 2.46 3.73
CA LEU A 212 0.22 2.28 2.56
C LEU A 212 -0.36 2.85 1.26
N CYS A 213 -1.69 2.93 1.13
CA CYS A 213 -2.34 3.53 -0.03
C CYS A 213 -2.34 5.07 -0.02
N GLY A 214 -1.87 5.71 1.06
CA GLY A 214 -1.86 7.17 1.21
C GLY A 214 -3.22 7.80 1.52
N ALA A 215 -4.32 7.04 1.49
CA ALA A 215 -5.67 7.59 1.55
C ALA A 215 -6.23 7.72 2.98
N ILE A 216 -5.80 6.86 3.90
CA ILE A 216 -6.33 6.79 5.27
C ILE A 216 -5.25 7.17 6.27
N ASN A 217 -5.52 8.22 7.05
CA ASN A 217 -4.72 8.61 8.20
C ASN A 217 -5.38 8.21 9.53
N TRP A 218 -4.74 8.51 10.66
CA TRP A 218 -5.24 8.12 11.98
C TRP A 218 -6.62 8.69 12.34
N PHE A 219 -6.88 9.97 12.02
CA PHE A 219 -8.18 10.60 12.27
C PHE A 219 -9.28 9.99 11.41
N ASP A 220 -8.96 9.67 10.15
CA ASP A 220 -9.89 9.00 9.24
C ASP A 220 -10.25 7.61 9.79
N GLY A 221 -9.24 6.84 10.25
CA GLY A 221 -9.44 5.53 10.89
C GLY A 221 -10.32 5.61 12.15
N ARG A 222 -10.11 6.64 12.97
CA ARG A 222 -10.96 6.93 14.15
C ARG A 222 -12.41 7.20 13.75
N ALA A 223 -12.62 8.04 12.76
CA ALA A 223 -13.96 8.39 12.30
C ALA A 223 -14.67 7.16 11.71
N ALA A 224 -13.98 6.38 10.89
CA ALA A 224 -14.52 5.14 10.30
C ALA A 224 -14.95 4.14 11.38
N ALA A 225 -14.05 3.78 12.30
CA ALA A 225 -14.32 2.78 13.34
C ALA A 225 -15.45 3.22 14.31
N LYS A 226 -15.68 4.53 14.45
CA LYS A 226 -16.78 5.07 15.26
C LYS A 226 -18.13 4.97 14.53
N VAL A 227 -18.15 5.25 13.23
CA VAL A 227 -19.39 5.32 12.44
C VAL A 227 -19.83 3.94 11.98
N ASP A 228 -18.89 3.05 11.69
CA ASP A 228 -19.14 1.67 11.30
C ASP A 228 -18.25 0.70 12.09
N PRO A 229 -18.65 0.30 13.32
CA PRO A 229 -17.84 -0.54 14.20
C PRO A 229 -17.56 -1.95 13.67
N GLU A 230 -18.41 -2.46 12.78
CA GLU A 230 -18.27 -3.77 12.14
C GLU A 230 -17.59 -3.67 10.75
N GLY A 231 -17.20 -2.45 10.36
CA GLY A 231 -16.56 -2.15 9.10
C GLY A 231 -15.10 -2.61 9.04
N PRO A 232 -14.45 -2.40 7.88
CA PRO A 232 -13.07 -2.84 7.68
C PRO A 232 -12.03 -2.01 8.45
N GLN A 233 -12.42 -0.85 9.01
CA GLN A 233 -11.58 -0.07 9.91
C GLN A 233 -11.99 -0.29 11.36
N PHE A 234 -11.01 -0.61 12.21
CA PHE A 234 -11.25 -1.00 13.59
C PHE A 234 -10.18 -0.42 14.52
N ALA A 235 -10.53 -0.23 15.78
CA ALA A 235 -9.59 0.22 16.80
C ALA A 235 -8.61 -0.90 17.20
N ILE A 236 -7.36 -0.51 17.43
CA ILE A 236 -6.29 -1.35 17.96
C ILE A 236 -5.79 -0.68 19.25
N PRO A 237 -6.22 -1.13 20.44
CA PRO A 237 -5.58 -0.75 21.68
C PRO A 237 -4.09 -1.12 21.60
N LYS A 238 -3.17 -0.22 21.95
CA LYS A 238 -1.73 -0.49 21.82
C LYS A 238 -1.30 -1.69 22.65
N GLY A 239 -1.79 -1.80 23.89
CA GLY A 239 -1.31 -2.81 24.84
C GLY A 239 0.09 -2.48 25.34
N GLU A 240 0.90 -3.52 25.61
CA GLU A 240 2.27 -3.36 26.10
C GLU A 240 3.21 -2.89 24.97
N ILE A 241 4.13 -2.00 25.31
CA ILE A 241 5.20 -1.57 24.40
C ILE A 241 6.32 -2.61 24.47
N ILE A 242 6.53 -3.34 23.37
CA ILE A 242 7.56 -4.39 23.26
C ILE A 242 8.86 -3.79 22.72
N ASP A 243 8.75 -2.94 21.70
CA ASP A 243 9.86 -2.20 21.10
C ASP A 243 9.40 -0.80 20.73
N LYS A 244 9.93 0.20 21.44
CA LYS A 244 9.55 1.60 21.22
C LYS A 244 10.06 2.15 19.89
N GLU A 245 11.27 1.77 19.47
CA GLU A 245 11.91 2.30 18.27
C GLU A 245 11.33 1.63 17.03
N GLY A 246 11.20 0.30 17.05
CA GLY A 246 10.55 -0.46 15.97
C GLY A 246 9.04 -0.25 15.89
N GLY A 247 8.41 0.29 16.93
CA GLY A 247 6.96 0.44 17.02
C GLY A 247 6.26 -0.92 17.15
N GLU A 248 6.75 -1.78 18.04
CA GLU A 248 6.12 -3.07 18.35
C GLU A 248 5.26 -2.98 19.61
N TYR A 249 4.01 -3.38 19.47
CA TYR A 249 3.02 -3.31 20.54
C TYR A 249 2.24 -4.62 20.62
N SER A 250 1.92 -5.08 21.83
CA SER A 250 1.25 -6.37 22.02
C SER A 250 -0.12 -6.42 21.33
N GLY A 251 -0.91 -5.34 21.40
CA GLY A 251 -2.23 -5.28 20.76
C GLY A 251 -2.17 -5.26 19.23
N VAL A 252 -1.08 -4.73 18.67
CA VAL A 252 -0.82 -4.81 17.22
C VAL A 252 -0.49 -6.25 16.82
N ASN A 253 0.35 -6.94 17.60
CA ASN A 253 0.70 -8.34 17.37
C ASN A 253 -0.52 -9.26 17.49
N GLU A 254 -1.41 -9.03 18.46
CA GLU A 254 -2.67 -9.77 18.59
C GLU A 254 -3.55 -9.63 17.34
N LYS A 255 -3.69 -8.40 16.82
CA LYS A 255 -4.46 -8.14 15.59
C LYS A 255 -3.77 -8.73 14.36
N ALA A 256 -2.44 -8.69 14.30
CA ALA A 256 -1.67 -9.32 13.25
C ALA A 256 -1.98 -10.82 13.17
N VAL A 257 -1.92 -11.56 14.29
CA VAL A 257 -2.27 -12.99 14.32
C VAL A 257 -3.73 -13.21 13.91
N ALA A 258 -4.66 -12.50 14.55
CA ALA A 258 -6.09 -12.76 14.39
C ALA A 258 -6.59 -12.47 12.97
N LEU A 259 -6.12 -11.39 12.35
CA LEU A 259 -6.64 -10.91 11.06
C LEU A 259 -5.82 -11.39 9.86
N SER A 260 -4.61 -11.89 10.07
CA SER A 260 -3.83 -12.55 8.99
C SER A 260 -4.09 -14.05 8.88
N GLY A 261 -4.94 -14.63 9.75
CA GLY A 261 -5.10 -16.07 9.84
C GLY A 261 -3.86 -16.79 10.39
N GLY A 262 -3.00 -16.08 11.13
CA GLY A 262 -1.77 -16.61 11.70
C GLY A 262 -0.57 -16.67 10.74
N GLU A 263 -0.63 -16.04 9.56
CA GLU A 263 0.49 -15.99 8.60
C GLU A 263 1.74 -15.34 9.22
N TYR A 264 1.55 -14.33 10.07
CA TYR A 264 2.60 -13.70 10.86
C TYR A 264 2.07 -13.28 12.22
N SER A 265 2.95 -13.23 13.20
CA SER A 265 2.59 -12.99 14.60
C SER A 265 2.99 -11.62 15.13
N ARG A 266 3.80 -10.88 14.38
CA ARG A 266 4.41 -9.62 14.83
C ARG A 266 4.40 -8.59 13.72
N ILE A 267 4.18 -7.33 14.07
CA ILE A 267 4.42 -6.18 13.18
C ILE A 267 5.23 -5.15 13.96
N LYS A 268 6.39 -4.77 13.42
CA LYS A 268 7.11 -3.57 13.82
C LYS A 268 6.73 -2.44 12.86
N ILE A 269 5.92 -1.49 13.37
CA ILE A 269 5.29 -0.44 12.57
C ILE A 269 6.30 0.45 11.87
N HIS A 270 7.53 0.57 12.35
CA HIS A 270 8.54 1.43 11.73
C HIS A 270 9.72 0.66 11.15
N SER A 271 9.62 -0.66 11.03
CA SER A 271 10.71 -1.49 10.52
C SER A 271 10.53 -1.85 9.04
N PHE A 272 11.65 -1.88 8.33
CA PHE A 272 11.84 -2.35 6.97
C PHE A 272 12.35 -3.80 6.94
N PHE A 273 13.14 -4.21 7.94
CA PHE A 273 13.78 -5.54 7.97
C PHE A 273 13.17 -6.49 8.99
N GLU A 274 13.04 -6.07 10.24
CA GLU A 274 12.56 -6.93 11.32
C GLU A 274 11.02 -6.85 11.44
N TYR A 275 10.33 -7.95 11.16
CA TYR A 275 8.85 -8.03 11.15
C TYR A 275 8.18 -6.84 10.46
N PRO A 276 8.55 -6.55 9.19
CA PRO A 276 8.05 -5.39 8.49
C PRO A 276 6.53 -5.48 8.35
N HIS A 277 5.91 -4.32 8.29
CA HIS A 277 4.50 -4.22 7.95
C HIS A 277 4.22 -4.88 6.58
N THR A 278 3.08 -5.57 6.43
CA THR A 278 2.72 -6.22 5.16
C THR A 278 2.25 -5.23 4.09
N SER A 279 2.17 -5.68 2.85
CA SER A 279 1.63 -4.88 1.74
C SER A 279 0.59 -5.65 0.94
N CYS A 280 -0.55 -5.03 0.64
CA CYS A 280 -1.56 -5.63 -0.23
C CYS A 280 -1.18 -5.48 -1.71
N GLY A 281 -1.42 -4.32 -2.30
CA GLY A 281 -1.13 -4.03 -3.71
C GLY A 281 -1.39 -2.59 -4.14
N CYS A 282 -1.98 -1.76 -3.28
CA CYS A 282 -2.33 -0.37 -3.56
C CYS A 282 -1.35 0.64 -2.98
N PHE A 283 -0.14 0.22 -2.57
CA PHE A 283 0.89 1.15 -2.07
C PHE A 283 1.29 2.19 -3.11
N GLU A 284 1.57 3.40 -2.68
CA GLU A 284 2.01 4.48 -3.58
C GLU A 284 3.49 4.34 -3.95
N VAL A 285 4.31 3.87 -3.00
CA VAL A 285 5.76 3.72 -3.14
C VAL A 285 6.20 2.34 -2.66
N VAL A 286 7.18 1.75 -3.33
CA VAL A 286 7.91 0.55 -2.87
C VAL A 286 9.33 0.94 -2.51
N GLY A 287 9.74 0.62 -1.28
CA GLY A 287 11.13 0.57 -0.90
C GLY A 287 11.71 -0.80 -1.23
N PHE A 288 12.95 -0.83 -1.71
CA PHE A 288 13.69 -2.05 -2.02
C PHE A 288 15.12 -1.96 -1.48
N TYR A 289 15.57 -3.03 -0.83
CA TYR A 289 16.92 -3.10 -0.29
C TYR A 289 17.95 -3.35 -1.39
N ILE A 290 19.10 -2.68 -1.28
CA ILE A 290 20.25 -2.78 -2.18
C ILE A 290 21.46 -3.23 -1.36
N PRO A 291 21.72 -4.55 -1.30
CA PRO A 291 22.80 -5.11 -0.48
C PRO A 291 24.18 -4.53 -0.76
N GLU A 292 24.50 -4.23 -2.03
CA GLU A 292 25.82 -3.77 -2.48
C GLU A 292 26.25 -2.40 -1.89
N VAL A 293 25.29 -1.67 -1.33
CA VAL A 293 25.50 -0.36 -0.69
C VAL A 293 24.82 -0.26 0.68
N ASP A 294 24.37 -1.39 1.26
CA ASP A 294 23.60 -1.45 2.52
C ASP A 294 22.48 -0.38 2.63
N GLY A 295 21.82 -0.09 1.50
CA GLY A 295 20.92 1.03 1.33
C GLY A 295 19.53 0.63 0.85
N ILE A 296 18.58 1.55 0.93
CA ILE A 296 17.21 1.36 0.47
C ILE A 296 16.91 2.36 -0.65
N GLY A 297 16.54 1.85 -1.81
CA GLY A 297 15.98 2.65 -2.90
C GLY A 297 14.45 2.72 -2.80
N TRP A 298 13.84 3.77 -3.33
CA TRP A 298 12.39 3.97 -3.27
C TRP A 298 11.83 4.34 -4.64
N VAL A 299 10.76 3.69 -5.07
CA VAL A 299 10.14 3.92 -6.39
C VAL A 299 8.64 4.13 -6.24
N ASP A 300 8.12 5.23 -6.76
CA ASP A 300 6.68 5.46 -6.82
C ASP A 300 6.02 4.78 -8.02
N ARG A 301 4.73 4.49 -7.88
CA ARG A 301 3.93 3.74 -8.86
C ARG A 301 3.94 4.33 -10.27
N ASP A 302 4.12 5.64 -10.40
CA ASP A 302 4.11 6.33 -11.68
C ASP A 302 5.45 6.22 -12.44
N TYR A 303 6.51 5.74 -11.78
CA TYR A 303 7.80 5.57 -12.40
C TYR A 303 7.79 4.42 -13.41
N SER A 304 7.99 4.76 -14.68
CA SER A 304 8.00 3.79 -15.79
C SER A 304 9.40 3.26 -16.15
N GLY A 305 10.44 3.77 -15.50
CA GLY A 305 11.82 3.35 -15.75
C GLY A 305 12.21 2.10 -14.96
N THR A 306 13.51 1.86 -14.91
CA THR A 306 14.13 0.76 -14.19
C THR A 306 15.02 1.33 -13.11
N ALA A 307 14.88 0.81 -11.88
CA ALA A 307 15.73 1.19 -10.76
C ALA A 307 17.16 0.61 -10.92
N PRO A 308 18.15 1.06 -10.13
CA PRO A 308 19.55 0.61 -10.26
C PRO A 308 19.76 -0.90 -10.11
N ASN A 309 18.83 -1.60 -9.45
CA ASN A 309 18.81 -3.06 -9.33
C ASN A 309 18.27 -3.79 -10.58
N GLY A 310 17.93 -3.08 -11.65
CA GLY A 310 17.40 -3.66 -12.88
C GLY A 310 15.89 -3.95 -12.85
N LEU A 311 15.16 -3.58 -11.79
CA LEU A 311 13.72 -3.86 -11.66
C LEU A 311 12.87 -2.63 -11.98
N ALA A 312 11.75 -2.86 -12.68
CA ALA A 312 10.67 -1.87 -12.81
C ALA A 312 9.70 -1.95 -11.61
N PHE A 313 8.92 -0.89 -11.38
CA PHE A 313 7.93 -0.85 -10.30
C PHE A 313 6.98 -2.05 -10.32
N SER A 314 6.49 -2.47 -11.49
CA SER A 314 5.55 -3.59 -11.62
C SER A 314 6.14 -4.92 -11.11
N THR A 315 7.42 -5.16 -11.35
CA THR A 315 8.12 -6.36 -10.86
C THR A 315 8.28 -6.30 -9.35
N MET A 316 8.71 -5.16 -8.80
CA MET A 316 8.85 -4.97 -7.35
C MET A 316 7.49 -5.06 -6.63
N ALA A 317 6.45 -4.48 -7.21
CA ALA A 317 5.10 -4.56 -6.67
C ALA A 317 4.58 -6.00 -6.59
N GLY A 318 4.91 -6.83 -7.59
CA GLY A 318 4.59 -8.26 -7.58
C GLY A 318 5.31 -9.06 -6.48
N GLN A 319 6.50 -8.61 -6.05
CA GLN A 319 7.26 -9.21 -4.95
C GLN A 319 6.83 -8.70 -3.57
N THR A 320 6.43 -7.43 -3.50
CA THR A 320 6.07 -6.74 -2.25
C THR A 320 4.65 -7.08 -1.79
N GLY A 321 3.72 -7.20 -2.73
CA GLY A 321 2.30 -7.39 -2.45
C GLY A 321 1.92 -8.79 -1.96
N GLY A 322 0.63 -8.97 -1.67
CA GLY A 322 0.04 -10.27 -1.30
C GLY A 322 -0.12 -10.51 0.20
N GLY A 323 0.12 -9.50 1.05
CA GLY A 323 -0.20 -9.54 2.48
C GLY A 323 0.76 -10.36 3.32
N LYS A 324 2.00 -10.53 2.86
CA LYS A 324 3.07 -11.24 3.56
C LYS A 324 4.14 -10.27 4.06
N GLN A 325 4.93 -10.70 5.03
CA GLN A 325 6.13 -9.99 5.44
C GLN A 325 7.26 -10.32 4.48
N ILE A 326 7.67 -9.34 3.68
CA ILE A 326 8.73 -9.49 2.68
C ILE A 326 9.93 -8.68 3.16
N ILE A 327 10.97 -9.36 3.61
CA ILE A 327 12.21 -8.68 4.00
C ILE A 327 12.90 -8.20 2.72
N GLY A 328 13.28 -6.92 2.70
CA GLY A 328 13.92 -6.30 1.54
C GLY A 328 12.97 -5.55 0.60
N PHE A 329 11.65 -5.67 0.78
CA PHE A 329 10.65 -4.93 0.01
C PHE A 329 9.50 -4.45 0.89
N LEU A 330 9.17 -3.16 0.84
CA LEU A 330 8.10 -2.59 1.67
C LEU A 330 7.27 -1.56 0.91
N GLY A 331 5.95 -1.77 0.86
CA GLY A 331 5.00 -0.80 0.34
C GLY A 331 4.62 0.25 1.38
N VAL A 332 4.64 1.52 1.00
CA VAL A 332 4.29 2.66 1.87
C VAL A 332 3.49 3.73 1.11
N GLY A 333 2.79 4.58 1.85
CA GLY A 333 2.21 5.81 1.33
C GLY A 333 3.27 6.92 1.29
N VAL A 334 3.16 7.85 0.34
CA VAL A 334 4.11 8.97 0.17
C VAL A 334 4.22 9.81 1.45
N ASN A 335 3.10 10.00 2.13
CA ASN A 335 3.04 10.76 3.37
C ASN A 335 3.71 10.08 4.59
N TYR A 336 4.34 8.91 4.43
CA TYR A 336 5.18 8.34 5.48
C TYR A 336 6.59 8.95 5.52
N PHE A 337 7.09 9.51 4.40
CA PHE A 337 8.44 10.10 4.32
C PHE A 337 8.62 11.33 5.22
N ARG A 338 7.54 12.08 5.48
CA ARG A 338 7.51 13.20 6.45
C ARG A 338 7.54 12.78 7.91
N SER A 339 7.37 11.48 8.19
CA SER A 339 7.26 10.99 9.56
C SER A 339 8.62 11.08 10.27
N PRO A 340 8.67 11.55 11.52
CA PRO A 340 9.89 11.45 12.33
C PRO A 340 10.26 9.98 12.62
N LYS A 341 9.33 9.04 12.42
CA LYS A 341 9.53 7.60 12.60
C LYS A 341 9.75 6.85 11.28
N PHE A 342 9.94 7.57 10.17
CA PHE A 342 10.19 6.97 8.87
C PHE A 342 11.38 6.01 8.94
N ILE A 343 11.10 4.70 8.85
CA ILE A 343 12.05 3.57 8.96
C ILE A 343 13.13 3.75 10.04
N GLN A 344 12.78 4.39 11.16
CA GLN A 344 13.70 4.83 12.21
C GLN A 344 14.66 3.73 12.71
N PRO A 345 14.21 2.52 13.09
CA PRO A 345 15.10 1.45 13.55
C PRO A 345 16.14 1.03 12.49
N ASP A 346 15.87 1.29 11.21
CA ASP A 346 16.73 0.90 10.10
C ASP A 346 17.66 2.02 9.65
N GLY A 347 17.62 3.19 10.27
CA GLY A 347 18.47 4.34 9.95
C GLY A 347 17.76 5.49 9.23
N GLY A 348 16.44 5.44 9.08
CA GLY A 348 15.67 6.57 8.55
C GLY A 348 16.15 7.06 7.19
N TRP A 349 16.20 8.38 7.04
CA TRP A 349 16.67 9.04 5.82
C TRP A 349 18.12 8.71 5.47
N ASP A 350 18.98 8.41 6.44
CA ASP A 350 20.40 8.07 6.18
C ASP A 350 20.57 6.77 5.39
N ARG A 351 19.52 5.93 5.33
CA ARG A 351 19.52 4.70 4.53
C ARG A 351 18.81 4.82 3.20
N VAL A 352 18.30 6.00 2.85
CA VAL A 352 17.71 6.27 1.54
C VAL A 352 18.82 6.58 0.54
N VAL A 353 19.07 5.69 -0.42
CA VAL A 353 20.24 5.80 -1.32
C VAL A 353 19.89 6.10 -2.77
N TRP A 354 18.61 6.02 -3.15
CA TRP A 354 18.17 6.32 -4.52
C TRP A 354 16.66 6.53 -4.58
N MET A 355 16.20 7.45 -5.42
CA MET A 355 14.77 7.64 -5.73
C MET A 355 14.57 8.30 -7.10
N PRO A 356 13.48 7.99 -7.83
CA PRO A 356 13.14 8.70 -9.04
C PRO A 356 12.95 10.19 -8.78
N LYS A 357 13.30 11.03 -9.75
CA LYS A 357 13.16 12.49 -9.69
C LYS A 357 11.75 12.92 -9.30
N ASN A 358 10.72 12.28 -9.86
CA ASN A 358 9.34 12.61 -9.55
C ASN A 358 9.02 12.37 -8.07
N LEU A 359 9.42 11.23 -7.50
CA LEU A 359 9.27 10.96 -6.08
C LEU A 359 10.08 11.95 -5.24
N LYS A 360 11.34 12.20 -5.61
CA LYS A 360 12.22 13.15 -4.92
C LYS A 360 11.63 14.55 -4.83
N GLU A 361 11.03 15.04 -5.91
CA GLU A 361 10.37 16.34 -5.91
C GLU A 361 9.06 16.32 -5.10
N LYS A 362 8.30 15.21 -5.10
CA LYS A 362 7.09 15.06 -4.25
C LYS A 362 7.41 15.16 -2.76
N VAL A 363 8.51 14.58 -2.29
CA VAL A 363 8.88 14.53 -0.85
C VAL A 363 10.02 15.49 -0.48
N LYS A 364 10.39 16.40 -1.37
CA LYS A 364 11.59 17.25 -1.24
C LYS A 364 11.62 18.07 0.06
N ALA A 365 10.46 18.53 0.50
CA ALA A 365 10.32 19.30 1.74
C ALA A 365 10.59 18.46 3.00
N ASP A 366 10.50 17.14 2.88
CA ASP A 366 10.65 16.18 3.98
C ASP A 366 12.06 15.56 4.04
N ILE A 367 12.85 15.69 2.97
CA ILE A 367 14.25 15.23 2.92
C ILE A 367 15.10 16.15 3.81
N PRO A 368 15.90 15.61 4.76
CA PRO A 368 16.85 16.41 5.52
C PRO A 368 17.76 17.24 4.59
N PRO A 369 17.94 18.56 4.82
CA PRO A 369 18.63 19.45 3.90
C PRO A 369 20.03 18.96 3.47
N GLU A 370 20.75 18.31 4.39
CA GLU A 370 22.08 17.74 4.18
C GLU A 370 22.12 16.49 3.28
N LEU A 371 20.97 15.86 3.04
CA LEU A 371 20.82 14.66 2.22
C LEU A 371 20.29 14.94 0.82
N VAL A 372 19.64 16.09 0.59
CA VAL A 372 19.00 16.42 -0.70
C VAL A 372 19.95 16.19 -1.88
N ASP A 373 21.20 16.65 -1.79
CA ASP A 373 22.19 16.51 -2.87
C ASP A 373 23.01 15.22 -2.83
N LYS A 374 22.70 14.33 -1.88
CA LYS A 374 23.38 13.04 -1.66
C LYS A 374 22.54 11.84 -2.09
N VAL A 375 21.24 12.00 -2.31
CA VAL A 375 20.37 10.95 -2.85
C VAL A 375 20.24 11.13 -4.38
N PRO A 376 20.87 10.28 -5.21
CA PRO A 376 20.77 10.38 -6.66
C PRO A 376 19.39 10.01 -7.20
N THR A 377 19.13 10.48 -8.43
CA THR A 377 17.96 10.09 -9.24
C THR A 377 18.35 9.24 -10.44
N GLU A 378 17.36 8.82 -11.24
CA GLU A 378 17.57 8.14 -12.52
C GLU A 378 18.34 8.98 -13.55
N GLU A 379 18.43 10.30 -13.38
CA GLU A 379 19.21 11.19 -14.26
C GLU A 379 20.72 11.11 -13.97
N GLU A 380 21.11 10.67 -12.77
CA GLU A 380 22.50 10.63 -12.30
C GLU A 380 23.06 9.21 -12.19
N VAL A 381 22.20 8.25 -11.82
CA VAL A 381 22.56 6.86 -11.51
C VAL A 381 21.52 5.91 -12.09
N SER A 382 21.99 4.95 -12.89
CA SER A 382 21.14 3.94 -13.54
C SER A 382 21.49 2.50 -13.16
N ASP A 383 22.60 2.27 -12.46
CA ASP A 383 23.06 0.92 -12.08
C ASP A 383 23.80 0.93 -10.73
N LEU A 384 24.02 -0.26 -10.17
CA LEU A 384 24.64 -0.43 -8.85
C LEU A 384 26.07 0.10 -8.76
N LYS A 385 26.83 0.04 -9.86
CA LYS A 385 28.22 0.49 -9.87
C LYS A 385 28.27 2.02 -9.76
N THR A 386 27.54 2.70 -10.64
CA THR A 386 27.43 4.16 -10.63
C THR A 386 26.78 4.68 -9.35
N LEU A 387 25.86 3.90 -8.75
CA LEU A 387 25.29 4.20 -7.44
C LEU A 387 26.37 4.26 -6.36
N ARG A 388 27.18 3.22 -6.21
CA ARG A 388 28.24 3.18 -5.19
C ARG A 388 29.23 4.33 -5.35
N GLU A 389 29.70 4.57 -6.58
CA GLU A 389 30.61 5.68 -6.90
C GLU A 389 30.01 7.06 -6.55
N PHE A 390 28.71 7.26 -6.81
CA PHE A 390 28.01 8.49 -6.44
C PHE A 390 27.95 8.69 -4.92
N LEU A 391 27.57 7.65 -4.18
CA LEU A 391 27.44 7.70 -2.72
C LEU A 391 28.79 7.99 -2.06
N GLU A 392 29.88 7.39 -2.55
CA GLU A 392 31.25 7.68 -2.11
C GLU A 392 31.64 9.13 -2.37
N LYS A 393 31.44 9.60 -3.61
CA LYS A 393 31.76 10.98 -4.02
C LYS A 393 30.99 12.03 -3.22
N LYS A 394 29.73 11.74 -2.88
CA LYS A 394 28.85 12.63 -2.11
C LYS A 394 28.96 12.46 -0.59
N GLN A 395 29.79 11.52 -0.13
CA GLN A 395 29.93 11.18 1.28
C GLN A 395 28.57 10.93 1.93
N HIS A 396 27.81 10.01 1.34
CA HIS A 396 26.49 9.63 1.83
C HIS A 396 26.61 8.97 3.22
N PRO A 397 25.73 9.28 4.19
CA PRO A 397 25.82 8.70 5.55
C PRO A 397 25.80 7.17 5.60
N VAL A 398 25.11 6.52 4.65
CA VAL A 398 25.11 5.05 4.50
C VAL A 398 26.52 4.43 4.50
N MET A 399 27.55 5.16 4.06
CA MET A 399 28.94 4.69 4.05
C MET A 399 29.45 4.31 5.45
N GLN A 400 28.93 4.93 6.51
CA GLN A 400 29.28 4.57 7.88
C GLN A 400 28.90 3.12 8.22
N ARG A 401 27.93 2.54 7.50
CA ARG A 401 27.51 1.15 7.67
C ARG A 401 28.48 0.19 7.01
N TRP A 402 29.06 0.57 5.87
CA TRP A 402 30.08 -0.23 5.18
C TRP A 402 31.33 -0.39 6.04
N VAL A 403 31.77 0.69 6.69
CA VAL A 403 32.92 0.66 7.61
C VAL A 403 32.67 -0.28 8.79
N LYS A 404 31.44 -0.30 9.33
CA LYS A 404 31.08 -1.22 10.42
C LYS A 404 31.08 -2.67 9.97
N GLU A 405 30.61 -2.94 8.74
CA GLU A 405 30.61 -4.28 8.16
C GLU A 405 32.03 -4.77 7.87
N GLU A 406 32.87 -3.94 7.26
CA GLU A 406 34.28 -4.25 7.00
C GLU A 406 35.05 -4.47 8.31
N ALA A 407 34.84 -3.62 9.33
CA ALA A 407 35.45 -3.81 10.65
C ALA A 407 34.95 -5.07 11.38
N ALA A 408 33.68 -5.43 11.23
CA ALA A 408 33.12 -6.67 11.78
C ALA A 408 33.63 -7.92 11.04
N ALA A 409 33.88 -7.82 9.73
CA ALA A 409 34.49 -8.87 8.93
C ALA A 409 35.99 -9.05 9.22
N GLU A 410 36.68 -7.99 9.63
CA GLU A 410 38.11 -7.99 10.00
C GLU A 410 38.38 -8.32 11.48
N ALA A 411 37.37 -8.29 12.35
CA ALA A 411 37.52 -8.69 13.76
C ALA A 411 37.85 -10.20 13.86
N PRO A 412 38.92 -10.60 14.56
CA PRO A 412 39.29 -12.01 14.68
C PRO A 412 38.20 -12.80 15.42
N ALA A 413 37.97 -14.04 14.97
CA ALA A 413 36.96 -14.98 15.46
C ALA A 413 37.14 -15.48 16.92
N GLU A 414 37.63 -14.62 17.83
CA GLU A 414 37.87 -14.98 19.23
C GLU A 414 36.66 -14.76 20.15
N GLU A 415 35.67 -13.95 19.77
CA GLU A 415 34.50 -13.71 20.64
C GLU A 415 33.40 -14.80 20.55
N ALA A 416 33.39 -15.63 19.50
CA ALA A 416 32.45 -16.76 19.39
C ALA A 416 32.75 -17.92 20.36
N ALA A 417 33.94 -17.96 20.96
CA ALA A 417 34.33 -19.00 21.91
C ALA A 417 34.00 -18.66 23.38
N SER A 418 33.70 -17.40 23.72
CA SER A 418 33.49 -17.00 25.12
C SER A 418 32.05 -17.18 25.63
N MET A 419 31.07 -17.30 24.73
CA MET A 419 29.65 -17.47 25.10
C MET A 419 29.18 -18.92 25.30
N THR A 420 30.05 -19.92 25.13
CA THR A 420 29.70 -21.34 25.41
C THR A 420 30.07 -21.80 26.82
N ALA A 421 30.66 -20.93 27.65
CA ALA A 421 31.07 -21.27 29.01
C ALA A 421 30.26 -20.55 30.10
N SER A 422 28.92 -20.52 30.00
CA SER A 422 28.06 -20.30 31.16
C SER A 422 26.61 -20.73 30.92
N ALA A 423 26.36 -22.03 30.96
CA ALA A 423 25.03 -22.57 31.21
C ALA A 423 25.10 -23.55 32.41
N PRO A 424 24.29 -23.36 33.48
CA PRO A 424 24.30 -24.25 34.62
C PRO A 424 23.61 -25.58 34.28
N GLY A 425 24.26 -26.68 34.64
CA GLY A 425 23.83 -28.03 34.33
C GLY A 425 22.46 -28.38 34.92
N TRP A 426 21.57 -28.88 34.07
CA TRP A 426 20.35 -29.57 34.48
C TRP A 426 20.51 -31.07 34.23
N SER A 427 20.45 -31.83 35.32
CA SER A 427 20.43 -33.29 35.37
C SER A 427 19.05 -33.84 35.00
N ALA A 428 19.00 -34.80 34.08
CA ALA A 428 17.79 -35.49 33.68
C ALA A 428 17.41 -36.60 34.68
N PRO A 429 16.12 -36.79 35.04
CA PRO A 429 15.69 -37.95 35.82
C PRO A 429 15.48 -39.17 34.91
N ALA A 430 15.89 -40.33 35.43
CA ALA A 430 15.78 -41.63 34.79
C ALA A 430 14.31 -42.10 34.65
N MET A 431 13.97 -42.73 33.53
CA MET A 431 12.80 -43.61 33.41
C MET A 431 13.16 -44.94 32.77
N ASN A 432 12.56 -45.99 33.34
CA ASN A 432 12.78 -47.42 33.15
C ASN A 432 12.50 -47.94 31.73
N MET A 433 13.29 -48.92 31.31
CA MET A 433 12.97 -49.88 30.25
C MET A 433 12.25 -51.10 30.82
N PRO A 434 11.28 -51.70 30.12
CA PRO A 434 11.00 -53.12 30.23
C PRO A 434 11.61 -53.90 29.06
N ALA A 435 12.15 -55.06 29.41
CA ALA A 435 12.92 -55.96 28.57
C ALA A 435 12.08 -56.75 27.56
N GLY A 436 12.64 -57.00 26.38
CA GLY A 436 12.11 -57.99 25.46
C GLY A 436 12.78 -58.01 24.09
N MET A 437 13.64 -59.01 23.86
CA MET A 437 14.00 -59.62 22.56
C MET A 437 15.09 -58.94 21.68
N PRO A 438 15.83 -59.73 20.87
CA PRO A 438 17.29 -59.71 20.92
C PRO A 438 17.98 -59.07 19.71
N MET A 439 19.27 -58.78 19.93
CA MET A 439 20.25 -58.23 19.00
C MET A 439 20.37 -59.01 17.68
N MET A 440 20.27 -58.30 16.55
CA MET A 440 20.93 -58.69 15.30
C MET A 440 21.85 -57.56 14.84
N GLN A 441 23.08 -57.95 14.50
CA GLN A 441 24.12 -57.10 13.89
C GLN A 441 23.95 -57.03 12.35
N PRO A 442 24.70 -56.14 11.66
CA PRO A 442 24.18 -55.30 10.59
C PRO A 442 24.34 -55.90 9.18
N MET A 443 23.50 -55.49 8.24
CA MET A 443 23.80 -55.61 6.80
C MET A 443 23.44 -54.34 6.02
N GLN A 444 24.50 -53.70 5.53
CA GLN A 444 24.72 -53.21 4.16
C GLN A 444 23.56 -52.53 3.40
N PHE A 445 23.77 -51.24 3.15
CA PHE A 445 23.01 -50.38 2.26
C PHE A 445 23.10 -50.83 0.79
N GLY A 446 21.93 -51.02 0.15
CA GLY A 446 21.73 -51.03 -1.30
C GLY A 446 20.85 -49.83 -1.69
N GLY A 447 21.22 -49.13 -2.77
CA GLY A 447 20.66 -47.83 -3.16
C GLY A 447 19.40 -47.87 -4.03
N GLY A 448 18.93 -46.65 -4.35
CA GLY A 448 17.88 -46.29 -5.31
C GLY A 448 16.57 -45.85 -4.63
N GLU A 449 15.82 -44.82 -5.06
CA GLU A 449 15.92 -43.91 -6.20
C GLU A 449 14.92 -42.75 -5.94
N GLY A 450 15.27 -41.53 -6.35
CA GLY A 450 14.40 -40.35 -6.32
C GLY A 450 13.43 -40.30 -7.50
N ILE A 451 12.28 -39.64 -7.30
CA ILE A 451 11.23 -39.47 -8.32
C ILE A 451 11.50 -38.22 -9.18
N LYS A 452 11.35 -38.38 -10.50
CA LYS A 452 11.56 -37.38 -11.55
C LYS A 452 10.21 -36.91 -12.12
N ILE A 453 10.02 -35.59 -12.27
CA ILE A 453 8.80 -35.00 -12.85
C ILE A 453 9.10 -34.51 -14.28
N SER A 454 8.18 -34.75 -15.22
CA SER A 454 8.27 -34.33 -16.63
C SER A 454 7.03 -33.54 -17.07
N PHE A 455 7.22 -32.41 -17.75
CA PHE A 455 6.15 -31.62 -18.38
C PHE A 455 5.87 -32.11 -19.81
N LYS A 456 4.59 -32.24 -20.19
CA LYS A 456 4.16 -32.52 -21.57
C LYS A 456 3.54 -31.25 -22.17
N ASN A 457 4.06 -30.88 -23.36
CA ASN A 457 3.55 -29.88 -24.31
C ASN A 457 3.82 -28.41 -24.02
N ALA A 458 5.11 -28.05 -23.90
CA ALA A 458 5.56 -26.73 -24.32
C ALA A 458 5.73 -26.72 -25.85
N LYS A 459 4.84 -25.99 -26.52
CA LYS A 459 5.21 -25.06 -27.60
C LYS A 459 5.19 -23.66 -27.01
#